data_AF-A0A0Q4DV56-F1
#
_entry.id   AF-A0A0Q4DV56-F1
#
_cell.length_a   1.000
_cell.length_b   1.000
_cell.length_c   1.000
_cell.angle_alpha   90.00
_cell.angle_beta   90.00
_cell.angle_gamma   90.00
#
_symmetry.space_group_name_H-M   'P 1'
#
loop_
_entity.id
_entity.type
_entity.pdbx_description
1 polymer ?
#
loop_
_entity_poly.entity_id
_entity_poly.type
_entity_poly.pdbx_seq_one_letter_code
_entity_poly.pdbx_strand_id
1 'polypeptide(L)'
;MGWTLPIPEVAVSARPVLTPARLVTAGAVLAAVVALTLAPRAIAWPARTLVLDALDHLPPSWSALVFGAGADVALNVAFFVPLGAAVALLLPLRWAPASVALCALVSFAVEVLQAGIPGRVPDADDVLSNTIGAAIGTVVVIAMRVAARGGRAARR
;
A
#
# COMPACT_ATOMS: atom_id res chain seq x y z
N MET A 1 -32.65 -46.24 -12.59
CA MET A 1 -31.19 -46.04 -12.60
C MET A 1 -30.94 -44.54 -12.49
N GLY A 2 -30.90 -44.01 -11.27
CA GLY A 2 -30.78 -42.56 -11.01
C GLY A 2 -29.32 -42.16 -10.95
N TRP A 3 -28.87 -41.36 -11.89
CA TRP A 3 -27.51 -40.80 -11.92
C TRP A 3 -27.49 -39.51 -11.11
N THR A 4 -27.17 -39.58 -9.82
CA THR A 4 -26.82 -38.39 -9.04
C THR A 4 -25.36 -38.06 -9.32
N LEU A 5 -25.11 -37.04 -10.16
CA LEU A 5 -23.76 -36.52 -10.35
C LEU A 5 -23.27 -35.96 -9.00
N PRO A 6 -22.11 -36.39 -8.49
CA PRO A 6 -21.53 -35.78 -7.29
C PRO A 6 -21.20 -34.33 -7.63
N ILE A 7 -21.95 -33.39 -7.08
CA ILE A 7 -21.58 -31.98 -7.15
C ILE A 7 -20.31 -31.84 -6.32
N PRO A 8 -19.16 -31.45 -6.92
CA PRO A 8 -17.94 -31.25 -6.15
C PRO A 8 -18.22 -30.16 -5.14
N GLU A 9 -18.19 -30.52 -3.86
CA GLU A 9 -18.30 -29.59 -2.75
C GLU A 9 -17.07 -28.68 -2.82
N VAL A 10 -17.21 -27.52 -3.47
CA VAL A 10 -16.16 -26.51 -3.51
C VAL A 10 -16.04 -25.98 -2.09
N ALA A 11 -15.15 -26.58 -1.31
CA ALA A 11 -14.83 -26.12 0.02
C ALA A 11 -14.23 -24.70 -0.08
N VAL A 12 -15.09 -23.69 -0.01
CA VAL A 12 -14.68 -22.29 0.10
C VAL A 12 -14.00 -22.16 1.46
N SER A 13 -12.67 -22.13 1.46
CA SER A 13 -11.86 -21.92 2.67
C SER A 13 -12.36 -20.67 3.42
N ALA A 14 -13.13 -20.87 4.48
CA ALA A 14 -13.76 -19.84 5.31
C ALA A 14 -12.78 -19.14 6.26
N ARG A 15 -11.52 -18.96 5.86
CA ARG A 15 -10.59 -18.15 6.67
C ARG A 15 -10.99 -16.67 6.50
N PRO A 16 -11.35 -15.96 7.57
CA PRO A 16 -11.73 -14.56 7.48
C PRO A 16 -10.53 -13.76 6.95
N VAL A 17 -10.76 -13.02 5.86
CA VAL A 17 -9.74 -12.15 5.26
C VAL A 17 -9.43 -10.97 6.18
N LEU A 18 -10.46 -10.51 6.90
CA LEU A 18 -10.42 -9.47 7.91
C LEU A 18 -10.19 -10.09 9.28
N THR A 19 -8.95 -10.03 9.77
CA THR A 19 -8.65 -10.34 11.17
C THR A 19 -8.46 -9.04 11.95
N PRO A 20 -8.77 -8.99 13.26
CA PRO A 20 -8.57 -7.78 14.07
C PRO A 20 -7.15 -7.22 13.95
N ALA A 21 -6.13 -8.08 13.97
CA ALA A 21 -4.73 -7.68 13.82
C ALA A 21 -4.45 -6.97 12.47
N ARG A 22 -5.03 -7.47 11.36
CA ARG A 22 -4.85 -6.83 10.04
C ARG A 22 -5.56 -5.49 9.97
N LEU A 23 -6.76 -5.39 10.54
CA LEU A 23 -7.51 -4.15 10.61
C LEU A 23 -6.76 -3.09 11.44
N VAL A 24 -6.24 -3.48 12.61
CA VAL A 24 -5.42 -2.61 13.46
C VAL A 24 -4.17 -2.15 12.71
N THR A 25 -3.47 -3.08 12.06
CA THR A 25 -2.25 -2.74 11.30
C THR A 25 -2.56 -1.78 10.15
N ALA A 26 -3.58 -2.07 9.34
CA ALA A 26 -3.97 -1.21 8.23
C ALA A 26 -4.47 0.16 8.71
N GLY A 27 -5.23 0.20 9.80
CA GLY A 27 -5.67 1.44 10.43
C GLY A 27 -4.50 2.27 10.96
N ALA A 28 -3.51 1.64 11.60
CA ALA A 28 -2.30 2.31 12.07
C ALA A 28 -1.46 2.86 10.91
N VAL A 29 -1.29 2.08 9.84
CA VAL A 29 -0.56 2.54 8.63
C VAL A 29 -1.29 3.70 7.97
N LEU A 30 -2.62 3.61 7.80
CA LEU A 30 -3.43 4.70 7.27
C LEU A 30 -3.31 5.96 8.13
N ALA A 31 -3.44 5.82 9.45
CA ALA A 31 -3.33 6.94 10.38
C ALA A 31 -1.95 7.60 10.31
N ALA A 32 -0.88 6.80 10.25
CA ALA A 32 0.48 7.32 10.08
C ALA A 32 0.64 8.07 8.76
N VAL A 33 0.16 7.51 7.64
CA VAL A 33 0.22 8.18 6.33
C VAL A 33 -0.54 9.50 6.36
N VAL A 34 -1.80 9.50 6.82
CA VAL A 34 -2.63 10.71 6.91
C VAL A 34 -1.99 11.75 7.82
N ALA A 35 -1.43 11.35 8.97
CA ALA A 35 -0.75 12.26 9.87
C ALA A 35 0.49 12.89 9.22
N LEU A 36 1.32 12.09 8.55
CA LEU A 36 2.57 12.56 7.92
C LEU A 36 2.32 13.43 6.69
N THR A 37 1.24 13.18 5.94
CA THR A 37 0.91 13.97 4.75
C THR A 37 0.16 15.25 5.10
N LEU A 38 -0.76 15.25 6.07
CA LEU A 38 -1.49 16.46 6.48
C LEU A 38 -0.73 17.35 7.46
N ALA A 39 0.20 16.82 8.25
CA ALA A 39 0.94 17.66 9.18
C ALA A 39 1.69 18.79 8.43
N PRO A 40 1.70 20.03 8.95
CA PRO A 40 2.57 21.08 8.43
C PRO A 40 4.00 20.57 8.25
N ARG A 41 4.67 20.94 7.15
CA ARG A 41 6.00 20.39 6.79
C ARG A 41 7.02 20.52 7.93
N ALA A 42 6.98 21.63 8.67
CA ALA A 42 7.84 21.86 9.82
C ALA A 42 7.67 20.80 10.94
N ILE A 43 6.45 20.28 11.12
CA ILE A 43 6.14 19.26 12.13
C ILE A 43 6.52 17.87 11.62
N ALA A 44 6.26 17.59 10.34
CA ALA A 44 6.57 16.29 9.72
C ALA A 44 8.07 16.08 9.44
N TRP A 45 8.88 17.15 9.50
CA TRP A 45 10.29 17.13 9.10
C TRP A 45 11.11 15.97 9.71
N PRO A 46 11.10 15.70 11.03
CA PRO A 46 11.94 14.64 11.60
C PRO A 46 11.63 13.26 11.03
N ALA A 47 10.34 12.94 10.84
CA ALA A 47 9.92 11.67 10.27
C ALA A 47 10.27 11.56 8.78
N ARG A 48 10.16 12.67 8.03
CA ARG A 48 10.58 12.72 6.62
C ARG A 48 12.08 12.48 6.50
N THR A 49 12.90 13.15 7.32
CA THR A 49 14.36 12.97 7.32
C THR A 49 14.75 11.54 7.64
N LEU A 50 14.14 10.91 8.67
CA LEU A 50 14.40 9.50 9.00
C LEU A 50 14.20 8.58 7.79
N VAL A 51 13.13 8.81 7.02
CA VAL A 51 12.82 7.99 5.84
C VAL A 51 13.80 8.27 4.70
N LEU A 52 14.13 9.54 4.45
CA LEU A 52 15.13 9.91 3.45
C LEU A 52 16.51 9.30 3.78
N ASP A 53 16.95 9.39 5.03
CA ASP A 53 18.21 8.80 5.48
C ASP A 53 18.21 7.28 5.29
N ALA A 54 17.10 6.62 5.63
CA ALA A 54 16.94 5.17 5.40
C ALA A 54 16.99 4.81 3.91
N LEU A 55 16.42 5.63 3.04
CA LEU A 55 16.47 5.44 1.58
C LEU A 55 17.86 5.71 1.00
N ASP A 56 18.64 6.61 1.60
CA ASP A 56 20.02 6.92 1.18
C ASP A 56 21.00 5.77 1.50
N HIS A 57 20.65 4.91 2.46
CA HIS A 57 21.39 3.67 2.73
C HIS A 57 21.15 2.54 1.72
N LEU A 58 20.27 2.73 0.73
CA LEU A 58 20.11 1.78 -0.37
C LEU A 58 21.38 1.76 -1.25
N PRO A 59 21.62 0.68 -2.02
CA PRO A 59 22.75 0.67 -2.95
C PRO A 59 22.65 1.84 -3.93
N PRO A 60 23.79 2.41 -4.40
CA PRO A 60 23.80 3.67 -5.15
C PRO A 60 22.87 3.72 -6.38
N SER A 61 22.71 2.59 -7.09
CA SER A 61 21.79 2.49 -8.22
C SER A 61 20.31 2.59 -7.82
N TRP A 62 19.97 2.08 -6.64
CA TRP A 62 18.62 2.13 -6.09
C TRP A 62 18.32 3.49 -5.48
N SER A 63 19.24 4.07 -4.70
CA SER A 63 19.05 5.42 -4.18
C SER A 63 18.95 6.43 -5.33
N ALA A 64 19.78 6.34 -6.36
CA ALA A 64 19.66 7.18 -7.56
C ALA A 64 18.32 7.01 -8.28
N LEU A 65 17.78 5.79 -8.38
CA LEU A 65 16.46 5.54 -8.96
C LEU A 65 15.34 6.19 -8.12
N VAL A 66 15.40 6.01 -6.80
CA VAL A 66 14.39 6.52 -5.86
C VAL A 66 14.40 8.05 -5.80
N PHE A 67 15.59 8.66 -5.74
CA PHE A 67 15.76 10.12 -5.65
C PHE A 67 15.81 10.82 -7.00
N GLY A 68 15.87 10.10 -8.12
CA GLY A 68 15.98 10.69 -9.46
C GLY A 68 14.81 11.62 -9.83
N ALA A 69 13.65 11.43 -9.20
CA ALA A 69 12.47 12.30 -9.34
C ALA A 69 12.32 13.35 -8.20
N GLY A 70 13.25 13.39 -7.25
CA GLY A 70 13.24 14.28 -6.09
C GLY A 70 12.84 13.61 -4.77
N ALA A 71 13.23 14.22 -3.65
CA ALA A 71 13.01 13.70 -2.30
C ALA A 71 11.53 13.63 -1.91
N ASP A 72 10.70 14.56 -2.38
CA ASP A 72 9.27 14.57 -2.08
C ASP A 72 8.54 13.40 -2.77
N VAL A 73 8.87 13.12 -4.04
CA VAL A 73 8.38 11.93 -4.77
C VAL A 73 8.81 10.65 -4.07
N ALA A 74 10.08 10.55 -3.68
CA ALA A 74 10.61 9.39 -2.95
C ALA A 74 9.85 9.12 -1.65
N LEU A 75 9.55 10.17 -0.87
CA LEU A 75 8.80 10.08 0.38
C LEU A 75 7.35 9.63 0.16
N ASN A 76 6.69 10.22 -0.82
CA ASN A 76 5.31 9.87 -1.19
C ASN A 76 5.20 8.39 -1.58
N VAL A 77 6.09 7.93 -2.45
CA VAL A 77 6.19 6.50 -2.80
C VAL A 77 6.45 5.66 -1.55
N ALA A 78 7.44 6.01 -0.74
CA ALA A 78 7.84 5.25 0.45
C ALA A 78 6.71 5.10 1.49
N PHE A 79 5.90 6.15 1.70
CA PHE A 79 4.78 6.11 2.63
C PHE A 79 3.58 5.30 2.11
N PHE A 80 3.35 5.31 0.79
CA PHE A 80 2.22 4.59 0.21
C PHE A 80 2.49 3.12 -0.11
N VAL A 81 3.76 2.69 -0.24
CA VAL A 81 4.12 1.25 -0.32
C VAL A 81 3.51 0.43 0.82
N PRO A 82 3.73 0.75 2.11
CA PRO A 82 3.15 -0.03 3.21
C PRO A 82 1.63 0.08 3.25
N LEU A 83 1.04 1.22 2.87
CA LEU A 83 -0.42 1.38 2.82
C LEU A 83 -1.06 0.48 1.76
N GLY A 84 -0.53 0.50 0.53
CA GLY A 84 -0.99 -0.36 -0.56
C GLY A 84 -0.86 -1.84 -0.22
N ALA A 85 0.23 -2.22 0.46
CA ALA A 85 0.41 -3.59 0.95
C ALA A 85 -0.65 -3.95 2.02
N ALA A 86 -0.87 -3.09 3.01
CA ALA A 86 -1.83 -3.32 4.09
C ALA A 86 -3.27 -3.47 3.56
N VAL A 87 -3.70 -2.59 2.65
CA VAL A 87 -5.03 -2.66 2.03
C VAL A 87 -5.16 -3.90 1.14
N ALA A 88 -4.14 -4.25 0.35
CA ALA A 88 -4.15 -5.47 -0.46
C ALA A 88 -4.24 -6.77 0.38
N LEU A 89 -3.69 -6.77 1.61
CA LEU A 89 -3.79 -7.88 2.56
C LEU A 89 -5.19 -8.00 3.19
N LEU A 90 -5.93 -6.91 3.31
CA LEU A 90 -7.33 -6.90 3.75
C LEU A 90 -8.30 -7.41 2.67
N LEU A 91 -7.87 -7.41 1.41
CA LEU A 91 -8.70 -7.80 0.29
C LEU A 91 -8.51 -9.29 -0.09
N PRO A 92 -9.56 -9.99 -0.54
CA PRO A 92 -9.41 -11.26 -1.24
C PRO A 92 -8.44 -11.10 -2.42
N LEU A 93 -7.66 -12.14 -2.75
CA LEU A 93 -6.59 -12.00 -3.77
C LEU A 93 -7.11 -11.46 -5.12
N ARG A 94 -8.31 -11.88 -5.54
CA ARG A 94 -8.97 -11.39 -6.77
C ARG A 94 -9.28 -9.88 -6.76
N TRP A 95 -9.39 -9.30 -5.57
CA TRP A 95 -9.68 -7.88 -5.34
C TRP A 95 -8.46 -7.10 -4.84
N ALA A 96 -7.32 -7.76 -4.59
CA ALA A 96 -6.11 -7.09 -4.14
C ALA A 96 -5.69 -5.91 -5.06
N PRO A 97 -5.84 -5.96 -6.40
CA PRO A 97 -5.57 -4.81 -7.27
C PRO A 97 -6.39 -3.56 -6.94
N ALA A 98 -7.60 -3.70 -6.38
CA ALA A 98 -8.44 -2.56 -5.98
C ALA A 98 -7.80 -1.72 -4.87
N SER A 99 -6.80 -2.25 -4.16
CA SER A 99 -5.98 -1.51 -3.20
C SER A 99 -5.38 -0.24 -3.82
N VAL A 100 -4.95 -0.30 -5.08
CA VAL A 100 -4.36 0.85 -5.78
C VAL A 100 -5.37 1.99 -5.90
N ALA A 101 -6.59 1.69 -6.35
CA ALA A 101 -7.65 2.67 -6.50
C ALA A 101 -8.09 3.25 -5.15
N LEU A 102 -8.19 2.42 -4.10
CA LEU A 102 -8.51 2.88 -2.75
C LEU A 102 -7.44 3.83 -2.20
N CYS A 103 -6.16 3.51 -2.39
CA CYS A 103 -5.06 4.36 -1.94
C CYS A 103 -4.97 5.65 -2.78
N ALA A 104 -5.23 5.60 -4.08
CA ALA A 104 -5.31 6.79 -4.92
C ALA A 104 -6.43 7.73 -4.46
N LEU A 105 -7.59 7.18 -4.08
CA LEU A 105 -8.69 7.97 -3.50
C LEU A 105 -8.30 8.61 -2.15
N VAL A 106 -7.61 7.86 -1.28
CA VAL A 106 -7.05 8.40 -0.03
C VAL A 106 -6.07 9.54 -0.32
N SER A 107 -5.17 9.35 -1.28
CA SER A 107 -4.20 10.38 -1.66
C SER A 107 -4.89 11.63 -2.19
N PHE A 108 -5.88 11.47 -3.07
CA PHE A 108 -6.66 12.59 -3.59
C PHE A 108 -7.40 13.33 -2.47
N ALA A 109 -7.99 12.60 -1.52
CA ALA A 109 -8.64 13.21 -0.37
C ALA A 109 -7.65 14.01 0.50
N VAL A 110 -6.45 13.47 0.73
CA VAL A 110 -5.37 14.19 1.43
C VAL A 110 -5.00 15.47 0.69
N GLU A 111 -4.85 15.42 -0.63
CA GLU A 111 -4.54 16.55 -1.50
C GLU A 111 -5.55 17.69 -1.36
N VAL A 112 -6.84 17.34 -1.41
CA VAL A 112 -7.95 18.29 -1.23
C VAL A 112 -7.92 18.90 0.17
N LEU A 113 -7.61 18.11 1.21
CA LEU A 113 -7.52 18.59 2.58
C LEU A 113 -6.31 19.51 2.80
N GLN A 114 -5.19 19.27 2.11
CA GLN A 114 -4.00 20.12 2.17
C GLN A 114 -4.25 21.54 1.67
N ALA A 115 -5.23 21.76 0.77
CA ALA A 115 -5.61 23.09 0.31
C ALA A 115 -6.04 24.03 1.45
N GLY A 116 -6.49 23.48 2.57
CA GLY A 116 -6.86 24.23 3.77
C GLY A 116 -5.72 24.48 4.76
N ILE A 117 -4.50 24.00 4.50
CA ILE A 117 -3.36 24.07 5.43
C ILE A 117 -2.38 25.16 4.97
N PRO A 118 -2.16 26.23 5.76
CA PRO A 118 -1.20 27.27 5.41
C PRO A 118 0.20 26.70 5.15
N GLY A 119 0.80 27.07 4.00
CA GLY A 119 2.13 26.60 3.59
C GLY A 119 2.16 25.20 2.94
N ARG A 120 0.99 24.56 2.77
CA ARG A 120 0.81 23.42 1.87
C ARG A 120 0.20 23.90 0.56
N VAL A 121 0.69 23.36 -0.54
CA VAL A 121 0.17 23.60 -1.89
C VAL A 121 -0.18 22.23 -2.45
N PRO A 122 -1.44 22.01 -2.83
CA PRO A 122 -1.82 20.76 -3.46
C PRO A 122 -1.07 20.55 -4.79
N ASP A 123 -0.59 19.33 -5.03
CA ASP A 123 0.17 18.91 -6.19
C ASP A 123 -0.36 17.58 -6.76
N ALA A 124 -0.64 17.54 -8.06
CA ALA A 124 -1.08 16.32 -8.72
C ALA A 124 0.03 15.25 -8.76
N ASP A 125 1.29 15.67 -8.70
CA ASP A 125 2.44 14.78 -8.66
C ASP A 125 2.52 14.01 -7.33
N ASP A 126 1.97 14.55 -6.24
CA ASP A 126 1.83 13.84 -4.95
C ASP A 126 0.87 12.66 -5.10
N VAL A 127 -0.29 12.87 -5.73
CA VAL A 127 -1.28 11.81 -6.00
C VAL A 127 -0.70 10.72 -6.89
N LEU A 128 0.04 11.09 -7.93
CA LEU A 128 0.70 10.14 -8.82
C LEU A 128 1.75 9.30 -8.06
N SER A 129 2.64 9.96 -7.32
CA SER A 129 3.70 9.32 -6.56
C SER A 129 3.16 8.36 -5.48
N ASN A 130 2.13 8.79 -4.76
CA ASN A 130 1.41 7.98 -3.78
C ASN A 130 0.76 6.76 -4.44
N THR A 131 0.15 6.94 -5.62
CA THR A 131 -0.46 5.84 -6.38
C THR A 131 0.58 4.82 -6.85
N ILE A 132 1.76 5.26 -7.29
CA ILE A 132 2.89 4.39 -7.64
C ILE A 132 3.35 3.58 -6.42
N GLY A 133 3.53 4.22 -5.26
CA GLY A 133 3.86 3.52 -4.02
C GLY A 133 2.83 2.44 -3.66
N ALA A 134 1.54 2.79 -3.72
CA ALA A 134 0.46 1.85 -3.45
C ALA A 134 0.44 0.66 -4.43
N ALA A 135 0.75 0.91 -5.70
CA ALA A 135 0.88 -0.13 -6.72
C ALA A 135 2.03 -1.10 -6.41
N ILE A 136 3.21 -0.57 -6.04
CA ILE A 136 4.37 -1.40 -5.65
C ILE A 136 4.00 -2.30 -4.47
N GLY A 137 3.45 -1.74 -3.38
CA GLY A 137 3.04 -2.51 -2.20
C GLY A 137 1.99 -3.58 -2.52
N THR A 138 1.03 -3.23 -3.38
CA THR A 138 -0.02 -4.15 -3.84
C THR A 138 0.55 -5.32 -4.64
N VAL A 139 1.47 -5.04 -5.58
CA VAL A 139 2.12 -6.06 -6.42
C VAL A 139 2.93 -7.02 -5.56
N VAL A 140 3.71 -6.51 -4.59
CA VAL A 140 4.47 -7.34 -3.64
C VAL A 140 3.54 -8.33 -2.91
N VAL A 141 2.43 -7.86 -2.38
CA VAL A 141 1.45 -8.71 -1.68
C VAL A 141 0.81 -9.75 -2.60
N ILE A 142 0.46 -9.38 -3.83
CA ILE A 142 -0.10 -10.30 -4.82
C ILE A 142 0.93 -11.40 -5.14
N ALA A 143 2.16 -11.02 -5.46
CA ALA A 143 3.24 -11.94 -5.79
C ALA A 143 3.48 -12.95 -4.66
N MET A 144 3.61 -12.47 -3.41
CA MET A 144 3.77 -13.33 -2.23
C MET A 144 2.61 -14.31 -2.06
N ARG A 145 1.36 -13.84 -2.21
CA ARG A 145 0.17 -14.69 -2.06
C ARG A 145 0.05 -15.73 -3.16
N VAL A 146 0.44 -15.40 -4.40
CA VAL A 146 0.47 -16.33 -5.53
C VAL A 146 1.54 -17.39 -5.33
N ALA A 147 2.79 -17.00 -5.01
CA ALA A 147 3.89 -17.92 -4.74
C ALA A 147 3.54 -18.90 -3.59
N ALA A 148 2.95 -18.40 -2.50
CA ALA A 148 2.53 -19.22 -1.37
C ALA A 148 1.39 -20.20 -1.69
N ARG A 149 0.59 -19.95 -2.74
CA ARG A 149 -0.42 -20.91 -3.23
C ARG A 149 0.22 -22.00 -4.08
N GLY A 150 1.13 -21.63 -4.99
CA GLY A 150 1.86 -22.59 -5.84
C GLY A 150 2.68 -23.59 -5.03
N GLY A 151 3.41 -23.12 -4.01
CA GLY A 151 4.20 -23.99 -3.14
C GLY A 151 3.37 -24.95 -2.27
N ARG A 152 2.09 -24.68 -2.04
CA ARG A 152 1.17 -25.60 -1.33
C ARG A 152 0.58 -26.66 -2.26
N ALA A 153 0.36 -26.32 -3.53
CA ALA A 153 -0.09 -27.27 -4.54
C ALA A 153 1.02 -28.28 -4.88
N ALA A 154 2.28 -27.84 -4.96
CA ALA A 154 3.42 -28.73 -5.21
C ALA A 154 3.81 -29.67 -4.05
N ARG A 155 3.22 -29.49 -2.86
CA ARG A 155 3.46 -30.30 -1.66
C ARG A 155 2.33 -31.30 -1.35
N ARG A 156 1.30 -31.34 -2.18
CA ARG A 156 0.18 -32.30 -2.10
C ARG A 156 0.32 -33.29 -3.25
#